data_AF-A0A1U7GGL7-F1
#
_entry.id   AF-A0A1U7GGL7-F1
#
_cell.length_a   1.000
_cell.length_b   1.000
_cell.length_c   1.000
_cell.angle_alpha   90.00
_cell.angle_beta   90.00
_cell.angle_gamma   90.00
#
_symmetry.space_group_name_H-M   'P 1'
#
loop_
_entity.id
_entity.type
_entity.pdbx_description
1 polymer ?
#
loop_
_entity_poly.entity_id
_entity_poly.type
_entity_poly.pdbx_seq_one_letter_code
_entity_poly.pdbx_strand_id
1 'polypeptide(L)'
;MRGVCVDGDNLRAVRILRGLTQEGLSDLSGLDVKTVRKAERGGRLDLSTVDRLAVALETAMGRLVRREAPDAGCQARRDAVLRWLAAWDARDMDGILAIYHERATFHLPGGPVIPFHGIFRGHDEIRVGYETAWGTCRTAVTEPEEVMIHAFGDKVILEGPCGVYLPSGEVVRLWCVQIYTFDGDRVIDHRVEYDTLEFARVMELPAEGARDEDRGSSR
;
A
#
# COMPACT_ATOMS: atom_id res chain seq x y z
N MET A 1 1.66 7.17 28.44
CA MET A 1 1.45 6.17 27.37
C MET A 1 -0.03 6.11 27.02
N ARG A 2 -0.40 6.26 25.74
CA ARG A 2 -1.79 6.11 25.27
C ARG A 2 -2.10 4.61 25.14
N GLY A 3 -3.04 4.08 25.93
CA GLY A 3 -3.43 2.66 25.86
C GLY A 3 -4.14 2.31 24.55
N VAL A 4 -4.17 1.02 24.18
CA VAL A 4 -4.87 0.48 23.01
C VAL A 4 -6.28 0.00 23.36
N CYS A 5 -7.21 0.08 22.42
CA CYS A 5 -8.56 -0.46 22.58
C CYS A 5 -8.54 -1.98 22.40
N VAL A 6 -9.13 -2.72 23.33
CA VAL A 6 -9.25 -4.18 23.23
C VAL A 6 -10.46 -4.56 22.37
N ASP A 7 -10.34 -5.60 21.56
CA ASP A 7 -11.48 -6.30 20.96
C ASP A 7 -12.10 -7.19 22.03
N GLY A 8 -13.09 -6.64 22.74
CA GLY A 8 -13.71 -7.31 23.88
C GLY A 8 -14.47 -8.58 23.48
N ASP A 9 -15.07 -8.59 22.29
CA ASP A 9 -15.84 -9.74 21.80
C ASP A 9 -14.90 -10.88 21.40
N ASN A 10 -13.82 -10.58 20.67
CA ASN A 10 -12.84 -11.60 20.32
C ASN A 10 -12.06 -12.12 21.55
N LEU A 11 -11.72 -11.24 22.51
CA LEU A 11 -11.11 -11.67 23.77
C LEU A 11 -12.03 -12.65 24.53
N ARG A 12 -13.33 -12.32 24.64
CA ARG A 12 -14.32 -13.21 25.27
C ARG A 12 -14.43 -14.53 24.52
N ALA A 13 -14.47 -14.50 23.19
CA ALA A 13 -14.55 -15.70 22.37
C ALA A 13 -13.34 -16.62 22.59
N VAL A 14 -12.12 -16.09 22.53
CA VAL A 14 -10.89 -16.86 22.77
C VAL A 14 -10.87 -17.43 24.20
N ARG A 15 -11.28 -16.64 25.21
CA ARG A 15 -11.36 -17.13 26.59
C ARG A 15 -12.32 -18.31 26.73
N ILE A 16 -13.52 -18.21 26.14
CA ILE A 16 -14.53 -19.29 26.19
C ILE A 16 -14.02 -20.53 25.48
N LEU A 17 -13.38 -20.38 24.31
CA LEU A 17 -12.77 -21.50 23.57
C LEU A 17 -11.68 -22.22 24.38
N ARG A 18 -10.97 -21.49 25.25
CA ARG A 18 -9.98 -22.05 26.17
C ARG A 18 -10.60 -22.63 27.45
N GLY A 19 -11.92 -22.62 27.59
CA GLY A 19 -12.63 -23.16 28.76
C GLY A 19 -12.43 -22.34 30.04
N LEU A 20 -12.00 -21.07 29.92
CA LEU A 20 -11.67 -20.23 31.06
C LEU A 20 -12.87 -19.37 31.49
N THR A 21 -13.04 -19.14 32.79
CA THR A 21 -13.90 -18.08 33.34
C THR A 21 -13.16 -16.74 33.36
N GLN A 22 -13.84 -15.62 33.63
CA GLN A 22 -13.15 -14.33 33.78
C GLN A 22 -12.17 -14.36 34.95
N GLU A 23 -12.55 -15.01 36.05
CA GLU A 23 -11.73 -15.26 37.22
C GLU A 23 -10.53 -16.17 36.87
N GLY A 24 -10.74 -17.24 36.11
CA GLY A 24 -9.66 -18.11 35.64
C GLY A 24 -8.65 -17.40 34.73
N LEU A 25 -9.12 -16.51 33.85
CA LEU A 25 -8.23 -15.65 33.06
C LEU A 25 -7.51 -14.61 33.94
N SER A 26 -8.16 -14.10 34.97
CA SER A 26 -7.58 -13.21 35.97
C SER A 26 -6.36 -13.87 36.62
N ASP A 27 -6.54 -15.11 37.08
CA ASP A 27 -5.50 -15.88 37.77
C ASP A 27 -4.32 -16.19 36.84
N LEU A 28 -4.60 -16.65 35.61
CA LEU A 28 -3.56 -16.97 34.63
C LEU A 28 -2.77 -15.75 34.14
N SER A 29 -3.45 -14.62 33.95
CA SER A 29 -2.79 -13.38 33.52
C SER A 29 -2.14 -12.61 34.67
N GLY A 30 -2.47 -12.96 35.93
CA GLY A 30 -2.09 -12.21 37.14
C GLY A 30 -2.64 -10.79 37.18
N LEU A 31 -3.76 -10.54 36.50
CA LEU A 31 -4.46 -9.25 36.46
C LEU A 31 -5.67 -9.30 37.39
N ASP A 32 -6.20 -8.14 37.79
CA ASP A 32 -7.46 -8.06 38.53
C ASP A 32 -8.66 -8.38 37.63
N VAL A 33 -9.68 -9.06 38.16
CA VAL A 33 -10.85 -9.51 37.38
C VAL A 33 -11.62 -8.32 36.79
N LYS A 34 -11.57 -7.13 37.41
CA LYS A 34 -12.14 -5.90 36.86
C LYS A 34 -11.40 -5.44 35.61
N THR A 35 -10.10 -5.71 35.51
CA THR A 35 -9.29 -5.46 34.31
C THR A 35 -9.73 -6.38 33.19
N VAL A 36 -9.93 -7.67 33.47
CA VAL A 36 -10.49 -8.64 32.50
C VAL A 36 -11.88 -8.20 32.03
N ARG A 37 -12.77 -7.81 32.95
CA ARG A 37 -14.11 -7.27 32.62
C ARG A 37 -14.06 -5.97 31.83
N LYS A 38 -13.07 -5.11 32.07
CA LYS A 38 -12.84 -3.90 31.29
C LYS A 38 -12.35 -4.25 29.88
N ALA A 39 -11.45 -5.23 29.75
CA ALA A 39 -10.94 -5.72 28.48
C ALA A 39 -12.07 -6.30 27.61
N GLU A 40 -12.91 -7.17 28.18
CA GLU A 40 -14.07 -7.78 27.49
C GLU A 40 -15.17 -6.79 27.12
N ARG A 41 -15.20 -5.60 27.75
CA ARG A 41 -16.10 -4.50 27.33
C ARG A 41 -15.47 -3.59 26.27
N GLY A 42 -14.27 -3.94 25.79
CA GLY A 42 -13.53 -3.17 24.79
C GLY A 42 -12.84 -1.92 25.35
N GLY A 43 -12.53 -1.89 26.64
CA GLY A 43 -11.86 -0.76 27.28
C GLY A 43 -10.42 -0.56 26.80
N ARG A 44 -9.88 0.65 27.05
CA ARG A 44 -8.46 0.95 26.79
C ARG A 44 -7.54 0.40 27.87
N LEU A 45 -6.51 -0.34 27.47
CA LEU A 45 -5.47 -0.90 28.32
C LEU A 45 -4.09 -0.54 27.78
N ASP A 46 -3.06 -0.49 28.62
CA ASP A 46 -1.68 -0.42 28.14
C ASP A 46 -1.27 -1.71 27.42
N LEU A 47 -0.25 -1.62 26.56
CA LEU A 47 0.23 -2.75 25.77
C LEU A 47 0.72 -3.90 26.64
N SER A 48 1.37 -3.63 27.77
CA SER A 48 1.83 -4.66 28.71
C SER A 48 0.67 -5.49 29.28
N THR A 49 -0.47 -4.85 29.54
CA THR A 49 -1.67 -5.54 30.04
C THR A 49 -2.30 -6.39 28.95
N VAL A 50 -2.34 -5.89 27.70
CA VAL A 50 -2.84 -6.68 26.56
C VAL A 50 -1.92 -7.87 26.27
N ASP A 51 -0.61 -7.69 26.36
CA ASP A 51 0.38 -8.76 26.19
C ASP A 51 0.19 -9.87 27.23
N ARG A 52 0.02 -9.52 28.52
CA ARG A 52 -0.28 -10.50 29.58
C ARG A 52 -1.57 -11.29 29.32
N LEU A 53 -2.61 -10.64 28.81
CA LEU A 53 -3.84 -11.31 28.40
C LEU A 53 -3.61 -12.22 27.19
N ALA A 54 -2.80 -11.80 26.23
CA ALA A 54 -2.46 -12.57 25.03
C ALA A 54 -1.67 -13.84 25.38
N VAL A 55 -0.69 -13.72 26.26
CA VAL A 55 0.09 -14.85 26.79
C VAL A 55 -0.81 -15.84 27.54
N ALA A 56 -1.64 -15.35 28.47
CA ALA A 56 -2.55 -16.21 29.24
C ALA A 56 -3.61 -16.93 28.37
N LEU A 57 -4.01 -16.30 27.25
CA LEU A 57 -4.93 -16.90 26.27
C LEU A 57 -4.22 -17.70 25.19
N GLU A 58 -2.87 -17.76 25.24
CA GLU A 58 -2.01 -18.38 24.23
C GLU A 58 -2.43 -17.95 22.81
N THR A 59 -2.47 -16.65 22.59
CA THR A 59 -2.87 -16.03 21.33
C THR A 59 -1.98 -14.85 20.97
N ALA A 60 -2.01 -14.42 19.72
CA ALA A 60 -1.27 -13.24 19.29
C ALA A 60 -1.95 -11.96 19.80
N MET A 61 -1.17 -11.01 20.32
CA MET A 61 -1.68 -9.71 20.80
C MET A 61 -2.54 -8.99 19.76
N GLY A 62 -2.19 -9.08 18.47
CA GLY A 62 -2.95 -8.48 17.36
C GLY A 62 -4.35 -9.06 17.15
N ARG A 63 -4.69 -10.21 17.76
CA ARG A 63 -6.07 -10.72 17.81
C ARG A 63 -6.89 -10.07 18.92
N LEU A 64 -6.26 -9.61 20.00
CA LEU A 64 -6.96 -9.01 21.14
C LEU A 64 -7.11 -7.49 21.02
N VAL A 65 -6.38 -6.84 20.13
CA VAL A 65 -6.52 -5.40 19.87
C VAL A 65 -7.65 -5.20 18.89
N ARG A 66 -8.57 -4.28 19.23
CA ARG A 66 -9.62 -3.84 18.32
C ARG A 66 -8.94 -3.23 17.12
N ARG A 67 -9.05 -3.90 15.97
CA ARG A 67 -8.81 -3.24 14.69
C ARG A 67 -9.88 -2.17 14.59
N GLU A 68 -9.48 -0.91 14.59
CA GLU A 68 -10.42 0.15 14.24
C GLU A 68 -11.03 -0.25 12.88
N ALA A 69 -12.36 -0.19 12.77
CA ALA A 69 -12.95 -0.15 11.45
C ALA A 69 -12.20 0.93 10.67
N PRO A 70 -11.76 0.67 9.42
CA PRO A 70 -11.02 1.67 8.67
C PRO A 70 -11.77 2.99 8.80
N ASP A 71 -11.07 4.02 9.29
CA ASP A 71 -11.62 5.37 9.38
C ASP A 71 -12.34 5.68 8.05
N ALA A 72 -13.49 6.35 8.11
CA ALA A 72 -14.22 6.72 6.90
C ALA A 72 -13.30 7.44 5.90
N GLY A 73 -12.32 8.20 6.40
CA GLY A 73 -11.23 8.76 5.61
C GLY A 73 -10.33 7.70 4.95
N CYS A 74 -9.86 6.69 5.69
CA CYS A 74 -9.11 5.56 5.12
C CYS A 74 -9.89 4.81 4.03
N GLN A 75 -11.18 4.57 4.23
CA GLN A 75 -12.01 3.90 3.23
C GLN A 75 -12.17 4.78 1.98
N ALA A 76 -12.47 6.07 2.14
CA ALA A 76 -12.59 7.00 1.01
C ALA A 76 -11.29 7.11 0.20
N ARG A 77 -10.12 7.10 0.86
CA ARG A 77 -8.81 7.10 0.20
C ARG A 77 -8.52 5.79 -0.53
N ARG A 78 -8.87 4.65 0.07
CA ARG A 78 -8.83 3.34 -0.61
C ARG A 78 -9.66 3.37 -1.88
N ASP A 79 -10.90 3.87 -1.79
CA ASP A 79 -11.81 3.96 -2.94
C ASP A 79 -11.27 4.93 -4.00
N ALA A 80 -10.57 6.00 -3.61
CA ALA A 80 -9.88 6.89 -4.55
C ALA A 80 -8.76 6.17 -5.33
N VAL A 81 -7.94 5.35 -4.67
CA VAL A 81 -6.90 4.55 -5.34
C VAL A 81 -7.52 3.47 -6.25
N LEU A 82 -8.65 2.87 -5.87
CA LEU A 82 -9.38 1.95 -6.75
C LEU A 82 -9.91 2.66 -8.02
N ARG A 83 -10.42 3.90 -7.89
CA ARG A 83 -10.80 4.71 -9.06
C ARG A 83 -9.59 5.06 -9.93
N TRP A 84 -8.44 5.33 -9.32
CA TRP A 84 -7.20 5.59 -10.05
C TRP A 84 -6.74 4.36 -10.86
N LEU A 85 -6.84 3.14 -10.30
CA LEU A 85 -6.53 1.91 -11.05
C LEU A 85 -7.43 1.76 -12.28
N ALA A 86 -8.74 1.96 -12.11
CA ALA A 86 -9.68 1.88 -13.21
C ALA A 86 -9.38 2.94 -14.29
N ALA A 87 -9.00 4.17 -13.87
CA ALA A 87 -8.61 5.24 -14.79
C ALA A 87 -7.29 4.92 -15.52
N TRP A 88 -6.34 4.27 -14.86
CA TRP A 88 -5.09 3.81 -15.46
C TRP A 88 -5.35 2.81 -16.58
N ASP A 89 -6.16 1.79 -16.31
CA ASP A 89 -6.51 0.76 -17.29
C ASP A 89 -7.33 1.33 -18.46
N ALA A 90 -8.20 2.30 -18.19
CA ALA A 90 -8.99 2.99 -19.21
C ALA A 90 -8.19 4.03 -20.01
N ARG A 91 -6.92 4.31 -19.64
CA ARG A 91 -6.13 5.44 -20.16
C ARG A 91 -6.85 6.79 -20.02
N ASP A 92 -7.57 6.97 -18.92
CA ASP A 92 -8.33 8.17 -18.59
C ASP A 92 -7.45 9.13 -17.78
N MET A 93 -6.81 10.08 -18.47
CA MET A 93 -5.95 11.08 -17.83
C MET A 93 -6.72 11.97 -16.85
N ASP A 94 -7.97 12.32 -17.15
CA ASP A 94 -8.77 13.18 -16.25
C ASP A 94 -9.16 12.41 -14.98
N GLY A 95 -9.52 11.13 -15.12
CA GLY A 95 -9.76 10.22 -13.99
C GLY A 95 -8.52 10.01 -13.11
N ILE A 96 -7.34 9.90 -13.72
CA ILE A 96 -6.06 9.83 -13.01
C ILE A 96 -5.82 11.12 -12.22
N LEU A 97 -5.89 12.28 -12.89
CA LEU A 97 -5.59 13.59 -12.28
C LEU A 97 -6.63 14.02 -11.24
N ALA A 98 -7.86 13.50 -11.32
CA ALA A 98 -8.95 13.81 -10.38
C ALA A 98 -8.61 13.49 -8.92
N ILE A 99 -7.78 12.46 -8.67
CA ILE A 99 -7.38 12.10 -7.31
C ILE A 99 -6.19 12.92 -6.79
N TYR A 100 -5.49 13.66 -7.66
CA TYR A 100 -4.30 14.42 -7.29
C TYR A 100 -4.65 15.81 -6.79
N HIS A 101 -3.88 16.26 -5.80
CA HIS A 101 -3.79 17.65 -5.40
C HIS A 101 -3.13 18.46 -6.52
N GLU A 102 -3.52 19.73 -6.71
CA GLU A 102 -2.96 20.62 -7.75
C GLU A 102 -1.42 20.77 -7.67
N ARG A 103 -0.89 20.62 -6.46
CA ARG A 103 0.55 20.70 -6.12
C ARG A 103 1.18 19.34 -5.85
N ALA A 104 0.55 18.26 -6.29
CA ALA A 104 1.06 16.92 -6.03
C ALA A 104 2.45 16.70 -6.63
N THR A 105 3.21 15.80 -6.00
CA THR A 105 4.47 15.30 -6.55
C THR A 105 4.33 13.83 -6.89
N PHE A 106 4.79 13.43 -8.08
CA PHE A 106 4.82 12.06 -8.54
C PHE A 106 6.25 11.61 -8.79
N HIS A 107 6.62 10.50 -8.16
CA HIS A 107 7.96 9.92 -8.21
C HIS A 107 7.91 8.60 -8.98
N LEU A 108 8.55 8.59 -10.14
CA LEU A 108 8.76 7.39 -10.94
C LEU A 108 10.22 6.97 -10.85
N PRO A 109 10.51 5.77 -10.30
CA PRO A 109 11.86 5.29 -10.13
C PRO A 109 12.43 4.89 -11.49
N GLY A 110 13.74 5.01 -11.65
CA GLY A 110 14.43 4.64 -12.87
C GLY A 110 15.71 5.43 -13.08
N GLY A 111 16.54 4.92 -13.97
CA GLY A 111 17.69 5.63 -14.50
C GLY A 111 17.42 6.17 -15.91
N PRO A 112 18.41 6.83 -16.53
CA PRO A 112 18.39 7.40 -17.89
C PRO A 112 17.76 6.53 -18.98
N VAL A 113 17.79 5.20 -18.82
CA VAL A 113 17.24 4.24 -19.79
C VAL A 113 15.72 4.13 -19.75
N ILE A 114 15.06 4.50 -18.65
CA ILE A 114 13.59 4.48 -18.52
C ILE A 114 13.06 5.85 -18.92
N PRO A 115 12.34 6.01 -20.04
CA PRO A 115 11.99 7.34 -20.57
C PRO A 115 11.11 8.20 -19.65
N PHE A 116 10.35 7.57 -18.76
CA PHE A 116 9.41 8.21 -17.85
C PHE A 116 9.91 8.31 -16.39
N HIS A 117 11.18 8.00 -16.12
CA HIS A 117 11.72 8.19 -14.76
C HIS A 117 11.76 9.68 -14.40
N GLY A 118 11.61 10.00 -13.12
CA GLY A 118 11.78 11.37 -12.64
C GLY A 118 10.85 11.77 -11.51
N ILE A 119 10.82 13.08 -11.28
CA ILE A 119 9.98 13.73 -10.27
C ILE A 119 9.15 14.78 -10.98
N PHE A 120 7.84 14.56 -11.03
CA PHE A 120 6.87 15.40 -11.73
C PHE A 120 6.04 16.18 -10.71
N ARG A 121 5.90 17.49 -10.88
CA ARG A 121 5.21 18.38 -9.94
C ARG A 121 4.01 19.08 -10.57
N GLY A 122 2.87 18.95 -9.91
CA GLY A 122 1.60 19.48 -10.37
C GLY A 122 1.02 18.71 -11.56
N HIS A 123 -0.25 18.99 -11.87
CA HIS A 123 -1.01 18.19 -12.84
C HIS A 123 -0.37 18.15 -14.23
N ASP A 124 0.25 19.23 -14.69
CA ASP A 124 0.82 19.28 -16.04
C ASP A 124 2.05 18.39 -16.20
N GLU A 125 2.99 18.43 -15.25
CA GLU A 125 4.15 17.54 -15.29
C GLU A 125 3.73 16.08 -15.03
N ILE A 126 2.79 15.84 -14.13
CA ILE A 126 2.26 14.49 -13.85
C ILE A 126 1.63 13.90 -15.11
N ARG A 127 0.87 14.70 -15.87
CA ARG A 127 0.32 14.31 -17.17
C ARG A 127 1.42 13.86 -18.13
N VAL A 128 2.49 14.64 -18.27
CA VAL A 128 3.64 14.30 -19.13
C VAL A 128 4.26 12.96 -18.70
N GLY A 129 4.44 12.74 -17.39
CA GLY A 129 4.97 11.47 -16.87
C GLY A 129 4.11 10.27 -17.27
N TYR A 130 2.79 10.36 -17.11
CA TYR A 130 1.87 9.29 -17.49
C TYR A 130 1.75 9.08 -18.98
N GLU A 131 1.68 10.14 -19.79
CA GLU A 131 1.67 10.03 -21.25
C GLU A 131 2.94 9.36 -21.77
N THR A 132 4.10 9.70 -21.18
CA THR A 132 5.38 9.06 -21.51
C THR A 132 5.38 7.58 -21.12
N ALA A 133 4.83 7.23 -19.96
CA ALA A 133 4.69 5.84 -19.53
C ALA A 133 3.78 5.03 -20.47
N TRP A 134 2.59 5.54 -20.80
CA TRP A 134 1.64 4.90 -21.74
C TRP A 134 2.17 4.79 -23.17
N GLY A 135 3.03 5.72 -23.58
CA GLY A 135 3.73 5.67 -24.86
C GLY A 135 4.91 4.69 -24.87
N THR A 136 5.50 4.40 -23.71
CA THR A 136 6.66 3.51 -23.58
C THR A 136 6.26 2.04 -23.47
N CYS A 137 5.23 1.73 -22.68
CA CYS A 137 4.81 0.34 -22.48
C CYS A 137 3.28 0.19 -22.50
N ARG A 138 2.83 -1.00 -22.89
CA ARG A 138 1.43 -1.40 -22.75
C ARG A 138 1.31 -2.29 -21.53
N THR A 139 0.46 -1.91 -20.59
CA THR A 139 0.15 -2.73 -19.42
C THR A 139 -1.07 -3.62 -19.68
N ALA A 140 -1.11 -4.77 -19.03
CA ALA A 140 -2.31 -5.58 -18.91
C ALA A 140 -3.22 -5.00 -17.81
N VAL A 141 -4.52 -5.22 -17.96
CA VAL A 141 -5.52 -4.85 -16.94
C VAL A 141 -5.17 -5.54 -15.64
N THR A 142 -5.25 -4.80 -14.54
CA THR A 142 -4.96 -5.32 -13.20
C THR A 142 -6.28 -5.42 -12.43
N GLU A 143 -6.75 -6.64 -12.19
CA GLU A 143 -7.98 -6.85 -11.43
C GLU A 143 -7.76 -6.43 -9.96
N PRO A 144 -8.73 -5.75 -9.30
CA PRO A 144 -8.59 -5.31 -7.92
C PRO A 144 -8.26 -6.44 -6.92
N GLU A 145 -8.63 -7.68 -7.22
CA GLU A 145 -8.34 -8.86 -6.41
C GLU A 145 -6.88 -9.33 -6.53
N GLU A 146 -6.15 -8.94 -7.58
CA GLU A 146 -4.74 -9.28 -7.78
C GLU A 146 -3.79 -8.39 -6.97
N VAL A 147 -4.29 -7.26 -6.44
CA VAL A 147 -3.50 -6.29 -5.68
C VAL A 147 -3.89 -6.25 -4.21
N MET A 148 -2.91 -6.02 -3.36
CA MET A 148 -3.12 -5.72 -1.95
C MET A 148 -3.17 -4.20 -1.78
N ILE A 149 -4.21 -3.71 -1.11
CA ILE A 149 -4.36 -2.28 -0.80
C ILE A 149 -4.46 -2.12 0.71
N HIS A 150 -3.60 -1.28 1.27
CA HIS A 150 -3.53 -0.97 2.70
C HIS A 150 -3.75 0.53 2.89
N ALA A 151 -4.85 0.92 3.55
CA ALA A 151 -5.14 2.30 3.88
C ALA A 151 -4.96 2.54 5.38
N PHE A 152 -4.14 3.53 5.75
CA PHE A 152 -3.88 3.89 7.14
C PHE A 152 -3.50 5.37 7.25
N GLY A 153 -4.24 6.12 8.07
CA GLY A 153 -4.03 7.56 8.22
C GLY A 153 -4.14 8.31 6.89
N ASP A 154 -3.11 9.08 6.57
CA ASP A 154 -2.95 9.83 5.31
C ASP A 154 -2.42 8.97 4.15
N LYS A 155 -2.17 7.68 4.33
CA LYS A 155 -1.50 6.84 3.32
C LYS A 155 -2.36 5.72 2.79
N VAL A 156 -2.18 5.44 1.51
CA VAL A 156 -2.62 4.20 0.88
C VAL A 156 -1.41 3.57 0.20
N ILE A 157 -1.14 2.31 0.51
CA ILE A 157 -0.15 1.49 -0.18
C ILE A 157 -0.91 0.49 -1.03
N LEU A 158 -0.58 0.46 -2.32
CA LEU A 158 -0.98 -0.59 -3.23
C LEU A 158 0.25 -1.40 -3.59
N GLU A 159 0.17 -2.72 -3.52
CA GLU A 159 1.22 -3.59 -4.01
C GLU A 159 0.65 -4.79 -4.76
N GLY A 160 1.33 -5.22 -5.81
CA GLY A 160 0.92 -6.37 -6.58
C GLY A 160 1.61 -6.46 -7.93
N PRO A 161 1.22 -7.46 -8.73
CA PRO A 161 1.76 -7.64 -10.07
C PRO A 161 1.21 -6.58 -11.03
N CYS A 162 2.10 -5.89 -11.73
CA CYS A 162 1.80 -5.08 -12.91
C CYS A 162 2.18 -5.88 -14.15
N GLY A 163 1.18 -6.25 -14.97
CA GLY A 163 1.42 -6.93 -16.23
C GLY A 163 1.90 -5.96 -17.30
N VAL A 164 3.00 -6.29 -17.98
CA VAL A 164 3.56 -5.52 -19.10
C VAL A 164 3.61 -6.43 -20.32
N TYR A 165 3.10 -5.95 -21.46
CA TYR A 165 3.17 -6.66 -22.71
C TYR A 165 4.55 -6.48 -23.37
N LEU A 166 5.17 -7.61 -23.69
CA LEU A 166 6.33 -7.66 -24.57
C LEU A 166 5.95 -7.32 -26.03
N PRO A 167 6.93 -6.93 -26.86
CA PRO A 167 6.72 -6.80 -28.31
C PRO A 167 6.18 -8.09 -28.97
N SER A 168 6.52 -9.25 -28.40
CA SER A 168 6.01 -10.57 -28.82
C SER A 168 4.51 -10.78 -28.53
N GLY A 169 3.91 -9.95 -27.66
CA GLY A 169 2.53 -10.09 -27.18
C GLY A 169 2.38 -10.90 -25.90
N GLU A 170 3.44 -11.54 -25.40
CA GLU A 170 3.46 -12.19 -24.08
C GLU A 170 3.36 -11.15 -22.95
N VAL A 171 2.77 -11.54 -21.82
CA VAL A 171 2.66 -10.69 -20.62
C VAL A 171 3.68 -11.14 -19.59
N VAL A 172 4.58 -10.24 -19.22
CA VAL A 172 5.47 -10.41 -18.06
C VAL A 172 4.89 -9.63 -16.89
N ARG A 173 4.84 -10.25 -15.70
CA ARG A 173 4.33 -9.59 -14.49
C ARG A 173 5.51 -9.13 -13.62
N LEU A 174 5.58 -7.83 -13.40
CA LEU A 174 6.55 -7.19 -12.52
C LEU A 174 5.89 -6.82 -11.20
N TRP A 175 6.58 -7.03 -10.08
CA TRP A 175 6.05 -6.57 -8.80
C TRP A 175 6.21 -5.05 -8.69
N CYS A 176 5.12 -4.37 -8.34
CA CYS A 176 5.08 -2.92 -8.19
C CYS A 176 4.46 -2.55 -6.84
N VAL A 177 5.05 -1.57 -6.18
CA VAL A 177 4.52 -0.93 -4.97
C VAL A 177 4.26 0.53 -5.28
N GLN A 178 3.05 1.00 -4.98
CA GLN A 178 2.62 2.37 -5.15
C GLN A 178 2.18 2.94 -3.80
N ILE A 179 2.78 4.05 -3.41
CA ILE A 179 2.59 4.69 -2.12
C ILE A 179 1.97 6.05 -2.37
N TYR A 180 0.71 6.20 -1.97
CA TYR A 180 -0.06 7.43 -2.07
C TYR A 180 -0.13 8.09 -0.69
N THR A 181 0.32 9.34 -0.60
CA THR A 181 0.14 10.21 0.56
C THR A 181 -0.91 11.26 0.23
N PHE A 182 -1.89 11.42 1.10
CA PHE A 182 -3.02 12.32 0.94
C PHE A 182 -2.88 13.57 1.82
N ASP A 183 -3.25 14.72 1.26
CA ASP A 183 -3.61 15.92 2.00
C ASP A 183 -5.13 16.12 1.87
N GLY A 184 -5.85 15.92 2.97
CA GLY A 184 -7.31 15.82 2.95
C GLY A 184 -7.81 14.61 2.16
N ASP A 185 -8.50 14.87 1.05
CA ASP A 185 -9.12 13.91 0.13
C ASP A 185 -8.31 13.68 -1.17
N ARG A 186 -7.21 14.40 -1.35
CA ARG A 186 -6.38 14.36 -2.57
C ARG A 186 -4.95 13.91 -2.31
N VAL A 187 -4.34 13.26 -3.29
CA VAL A 187 -2.95 12.79 -3.23
C VAL A 187 -1.99 13.98 -3.39
N ILE A 188 -1.13 14.21 -2.41
CA ILE A 188 -0.09 15.25 -2.44
C ILE A 188 1.29 14.69 -2.82
N ASP A 189 1.54 13.40 -2.57
CA ASP A 189 2.77 12.70 -2.93
C ASP A 189 2.43 11.27 -3.36
N HIS A 190 2.88 10.87 -4.54
CA HIS A 190 2.75 9.50 -5.04
C HIS A 190 4.13 8.98 -5.43
N ARG A 191 4.54 7.86 -4.83
CA ARG A 191 5.79 7.17 -5.16
C ARG A 191 5.53 5.77 -5.67
N VAL A 192 6.16 5.44 -6.79
CA VAL A 192 6.18 4.10 -7.35
C VAL A 192 7.53 3.46 -7.02
N GLU A 193 7.53 2.16 -6.77
CA GLU A 193 8.72 1.33 -6.60
C GLU A 193 8.51 0.03 -7.40
N TYR A 194 9.46 -0.31 -8.25
CA TYR A 194 9.50 -1.57 -8.98
C TYR A 194 10.95 -1.91 -9.35
N ASP A 195 11.21 -3.13 -9.78
CA ASP A 195 12.53 -3.51 -10.28
C ASP A 195 12.79 -2.85 -11.64
N THR A 196 13.50 -1.72 -11.62
CA THR A 196 13.81 -0.91 -12.81
C THR A 196 14.76 -1.62 -13.77
N LEU A 197 15.62 -2.51 -13.25
CA LEU A 197 16.55 -3.29 -14.09
C LEU A 197 15.80 -4.37 -14.84
N GLU A 198 14.92 -5.07 -14.14
CA GLU A 198 14.06 -6.09 -14.75
C GLU A 198 13.09 -5.46 -15.76
N PHE A 199 12.50 -4.30 -15.45
CA PHE A 199 11.67 -3.56 -16.40
C PHE A 199 12.45 -3.21 -17.67
N ALA A 200 13.65 -2.64 -17.54
CA ALA A 200 14.47 -2.28 -18.69
C ALA A 200 14.84 -3.50 -19.54
N ARG A 201 15.15 -4.63 -18.91
CA ARG A 201 15.44 -5.91 -19.58
C ARG A 201 14.22 -6.42 -20.36
N VAL A 202 13.06 -6.42 -19.73
CA VAL A 202 11.78 -6.87 -20.31
C VAL A 202 11.37 -5.99 -21.49
N MET A 203 11.57 -4.68 -21.37
CA MET A 203 11.24 -3.72 -22.43
C MET A 203 12.32 -3.57 -23.50
N GLU A 204 13.38 -4.40 -23.45
CA GLU A 204 14.54 -4.33 -24.36
C GLU A 204 15.13 -2.91 -24.47
N LEU A 205 15.05 -2.14 -23.37
CA LEU A 205 15.61 -0.79 -23.32
C LEU A 205 17.14 -0.89 -23.31
N PRO A 206 17.84 -0.04 -24.08
CA PRO A 206 19.29 -0.10 -24.18
C PRO A 206 19.91 0.10 -22.80
N ALA A 207 20.82 -0.81 -22.41
CA ALA A 207 21.61 -0.64 -21.20
C ALA A 207 22.43 0.66 -21.29
N GLU A 208 22.63 1.36 -20.17
CA GLU A 208 23.49 2.55 -20.14
C GLU A 208 24.87 2.21 -20.74
N GLY A 209 25.24 2.88 -21.84
CA GLY A 209 26.59 2.76 -22.41
C GLY A 209 26.73 2.79 -23.93
N ALA A 210 25.66 2.68 -24.74
CA ALA A 210 25.77 2.85 -26.19
C ALA A 210 25.71 4.34 -26.59
N ARG A 211 26.63 5.16 -26.09
CA ARG A 211 26.96 6.40 -26.80
C ARG A 211 27.80 6.02 -28.00
N ASP A 212 27.19 6.23 -29.16
CA ASP A 212 27.74 6.33 -30.50
C ASP A 212 29.13 7.00 -30.50
N GLU A 213 30.21 6.23 -30.34
CA GLU A 213 31.61 6.67 -30.54
C GLU A 213 32.12 6.34 -31.95
N ASP A 214 31.27 5.85 -32.86
CA ASP A 214 31.68 5.58 -34.25
C ASP A 214 31.19 6.67 -35.21
N ARG A 215 31.48 7.92 -34.85
CA ARG A 215 31.50 9.04 -35.81
C ARG A 215 32.84 9.75 -35.76
N GLY A 216 33.77 9.19 -36.54
CA GLY A 216 34.80 9.99 -37.19
C GLY A 216 36.22 9.66 -36.77
N SER A 217 36.88 8.81 -37.56
CA SER A 217 38.27 9.06 -37.91
C SER A 217 38.52 8.64 -39.35
N SER A 218 38.25 9.57 -40.26
CA SER A 218 38.96 9.59 -41.54
C SER A 218 40.42 9.87 -41.28
N ARG A 219 41.29 8.94 -41.68
CA ARG A 219 42.61 9.23 -42.27
C ARG A 219 42.92 8.18 -43.33
#